data_AF-A0A9W8EDS6-F1
#
_entry.id   AF-A0A9W8EDS6-F1
#
_cell.length_a   1.000
_cell.length_b   1.000
_cell.length_c   1.000
_cell.angle_alpha   90.00
_cell.angle_beta   90.00
_cell.angle_gamma   90.00
#
_symmetry.space_group_name_H-M   'P 1'
#
loop_
_entity.id
_entity.type
_entity.pdbx_description
1 polymer ?
#
loop_
_entity_poly.entity_id
_entity_poly.type
_entity_poly.pdbx_seq_one_letter_code
_entity_poly.pdbx_strand_id
1 'polypeptide(L)'
;MDTATAGELLQRFVFERVLNQDPRVKSLILLGSILPNSSAKDPPNGTAHQAVLRIEKRHFSSEQAPNLLTAQLGSVTVRDRNDCYFWLDGWWASSAQASAPDLKLELIYPATALHIAKYAFQPRRLILETPQLYQTAVLPYVASLPAQRIQWVYNILEGRSEQDKLLANHLAEDGQGFVVLPDR
;
A
#
# COMPACT_ATOMS: atom_id res chain seq x y z
N MET A 1 -1.35 3.79 15.41
CA MET A 1 -0.89 2.44 15.78
C MET A 1 0.62 2.50 15.81
N ASP A 2 1.22 2.05 16.91
CA ASP A 2 2.67 2.06 17.07
C ASP A 2 3.31 1.03 16.12
N THR A 3 4.55 1.26 15.70
CA THR A 3 5.30 0.36 14.80
C THR A 3 5.42 -1.05 15.39
N ALA A 4 5.56 -1.15 16.71
CA ALA A 4 5.54 -2.40 17.47
C ALA A 4 4.23 -3.19 17.26
N THR A 5 3.09 -2.50 17.13
CA THR A 5 1.77 -3.15 16.99
C THR A 5 1.58 -3.75 15.58
N ALA A 6 2.14 -3.13 14.53
CA ALA A 6 2.02 -3.64 13.16
C ALA A 6 2.90 -4.88 12.91
N GLY A 7 4.10 -4.93 13.50
CA GLY A 7 4.96 -6.12 13.42
C GLY A 7 4.32 -7.35 14.07
N GLU A 8 3.73 -7.17 15.26
CA GLU A 8 2.98 -8.22 15.97
C GLU A 8 1.75 -8.72 15.19
N LEU A 9 1.08 -7.83 14.45
CA LEU A 9 -0.03 -8.20 13.57
C LEU A 9 0.46 -9.09 12.40
N LEU A 10 1.59 -8.74 11.78
CA LEU A 10 2.14 -9.52 10.65
C LEU A 10 2.66 -10.89 11.08
N GLN A 11 3.20 -11.05 12.29
CA GLN A 11 3.59 -12.36 12.82
C GLN A 11 2.41 -13.32 12.96
N ARG A 12 1.19 -12.79 13.12
CA ARG A 12 -0.07 -13.54 13.23
C ARG A 12 -0.84 -13.64 11.91
N PHE A 13 -0.31 -13.11 10.81
CA PHE A 13 -0.97 -13.14 9.52
C PHE A 13 -0.94 -14.55 8.94
N VAL A 14 -2.13 -15.11 8.71
CA VAL A 14 -2.31 -16.39 8.04
C VAL A 14 -2.75 -16.12 6.61
N PHE A 15 -1.90 -16.50 5.66
CA PHE A 15 -2.19 -16.37 4.23
C PHE A 15 -3.40 -17.22 3.83
N GLU A 16 -4.27 -16.64 2.99
CA GLU A 16 -5.42 -17.32 2.40
C GLU A 16 -5.23 -17.48 0.88
N ARG A 17 -5.06 -16.37 0.15
CA ARG A 17 -4.89 -16.38 -1.32
C ARG A 17 -4.27 -15.09 -1.85
N VAL A 18 -3.75 -15.14 -3.07
CA VAL A 18 -3.32 -13.94 -3.80
C VAL A 18 -4.55 -13.21 -4.34
N LEU A 19 -4.65 -11.91 -4.06
CA LEU A 19 -5.68 -11.04 -4.62
C LEU A 19 -5.28 -10.52 -5.99
N ASN A 20 -4.03 -10.05 -6.12
CA ASN A 20 -3.50 -9.50 -7.35
C ASN A 20 -1.96 -9.54 -7.33
N GLN A 21 -1.35 -9.52 -8.52
CA GLN A 21 0.08 -9.41 -8.70
C GLN A 21 0.38 -8.55 -9.94
N ASP A 22 1.40 -7.72 -9.85
CA ASP A 22 1.91 -6.98 -11.00
C ASP A 22 3.43 -7.12 -11.09
N PRO A 23 3.94 -7.97 -12.00
CA PRO A 23 5.37 -8.18 -12.20
C PRO A 23 6.12 -6.93 -12.67
N ARG A 24 5.45 -5.97 -13.33
CA ARG A 24 6.09 -4.76 -13.88
C ARG A 24 6.49 -3.81 -12.76
N VAL A 25 5.56 -3.55 -11.83
CA VAL A 25 5.83 -2.75 -10.63
C VAL A 25 6.34 -3.60 -9.45
N LYS A 26 6.53 -4.92 -9.66
CA LYS A 26 7.07 -5.87 -8.67
C LYS A 26 6.28 -5.86 -7.36
N SER A 27 4.95 -5.87 -7.50
CA SER A 27 4.02 -5.86 -6.36
C SER A 27 3.19 -7.14 -6.26
N LEU A 28 2.82 -7.47 -5.02
CA LEU A 28 2.00 -8.63 -4.67
C LEU A 28 0.98 -8.20 -3.62
N ILE A 29 -0.29 -8.59 -3.80
CA ILE A 29 -1.36 -8.27 -2.86
C ILE A 29 -2.01 -9.56 -2.39
N LEU A 30 -2.04 -9.74 -1.07
CA LEU A 30 -2.45 -10.96 -0.40
C LEU A 30 -3.71 -10.72 0.42
N LEU A 31 -4.60 -11.71 0.42
CA LEU A 31 -5.66 -11.86 1.41
C LEU A 31 -5.19 -12.87 2.44
N GLY A 32 -5.47 -12.56 3.70
CA GLY A 32 -5.30 -13.48 4.81
C GLY A 32 -6.20 -13.09 5.97
N SER A 33 -5.97 -13.73 7.11
CA SER A 33 -6.62 -13.42 8.37
C SER A 33 -5.59 -13.25 9.47
N ILE A 34 -5.85 -12.37 10.42
CA ILE A 34 -5.00 -12.19 11.61
C ILE A 34 -5.69 -12.87 12.78
N LEU A 35 -4.97 -13.79 13.42
CA LEU A 35 -5.46 -14.51 14.60
C LEU A 35 -5.55 -13.58 15.81
N PRO A 36 -6.59 -13.67 16.66
CA PRO A 36 -6.69 -12.84 17.87
C PRO A 36 -5.57 -13.14 18.87
N ASN A 37 -5.14 -12.12 19.61
CA ASN A 37 -4.26 -12.26 20.76
C ASN A 37 -5.13 -12.37 22.02
N SER A 38 -4.66 -13.13 23.02
CA SER A 38 -5.28 -13.20 24.35
C SER A 38 -5.13 -11.89 25.16
N SER A 39 -4.60 -10.83 24.54
CA SER A 39 -4.33 -9.53 25.15
C SER A 39 -5.46 -8.53 24.87
N ALA A 40 -5.86 -7.75 25.88
CA ALA A 40 -7.06 -6.90 25.94
C ALA A 40 -7.19 -5.73 24.92
N LYS A 41 -6.36 -5.66 23.87
CA LYS A 41 -6.36 -4.58 22.86
C LYS A 41 -6.87 -4.99 21.47
N ASP A 42 -7.16 -6.27 21.24
CA ASP A 42 -7.82 -6.70 20.00
C ASP A 42 -9.34 -6.40 20.05
N PRO A 43 -10.00 -6.20 18.89
CA PRO A 43 -11.44 -6.01 18.85
C PRO A 43 -12.18 -7.14 19.59
N PRO A 44 -13.28 -6.83 20.29
CA PRO A 44 -13.83 -7.64 21.40
C PRO A 44 -14.38 -9.03 21.03
N ASN A 45 -14.38 -9.40 19.75
CA ASN A 45 -14.73 -10.75 19.31
C ASN A 45 -13.44 -11.50 19.02
N GLY A 46 -13.14 -12.57 19.77
CA GLY A 46 -12.01 -13.49 19.53
C GLY A 46 -12.09 -14.28 18.22
N THR A 47 -12.56 -13.66 17.15
CA THR A 47 -12.68 -14.19 15.80
C THR A 47 -11.55 -13.63 14.94
N ALA A 48 -10.91 -14.48 14.15
CA ALA A 48 -9.92 -14.03 13.18
C ALA A 48 -10.57 -13.02 12.22
N HIS A 49 -9.90 -11.88 12.02
CA HIS A 49 -10.38 -10.82 11.14
C HIS A 49 -9.57 -10.81 9.84
N GLN A 50 -10.24 -10.57 8.71
CA GLN A 50 -9.58 -10.50 7.42
C GLN A 50 -8.58 -9.35 7.36
N ALA A 51 -7.51 -9.53 6.60
CA ALA A 51 -6.49 -8.54 6.34
C ALA A 51 -6.07 -8.57 4.87
N VAL A 52 -5.82 -7.40 4.31
CA VAL A 52 -5.17 -7.26 3.00
C VAL A 52 -3.75 -6.76 3.23
N LEU A 53 -2.78 -7.50 2.72
CA LEU A 53 -1.36 -7.14 2.77
C LEU A 53 -0.84 -6.87 1.37
N ARG A 54 -0.38 -5.65 1.12
CA ARG A 54 0.32 -5.28 -0.11
C ARG A 54 1.81 -5.21 0.15
N ILE A 55 2.57 -5.84 -0.75
CA ILE A 55 4.02 -5.96 -0.71
C ILE A 55 4.56 -5.42 -2.03
N GLU A 56 5.52 -4.49 -1.96
CA GLU A 56 6.15 -3.89 -3.13
C GLU A 56 7.66 -3.79 -2.92
N LYS A 57 8.44 -4.14 -3.95
CA LYS A 57 9.89 -3.89 -3.93
C LYS A 57 10.15 -2.39 -4.02
N ARG A 58 11.02 -1.87 -3.14
CA ARG A 58 11.47 -0.47 -3.22
C ARG A 58 12.30 -0.24 -4.49
N HIS A 59 12.26 0.98 -5.00
CA HIS A 59 13.06 1.40 -6.13
C HIS A 59 14.52 1.63 -5.71
N PHE A 60 15.43 1.58 -6.68
CA PHE A 60 16.81 2.01 -6.48
C PHE A 60 16.89 3.53 -6.45
N SER A 61 17.53 4.09 -5.41
CA SER A 61 17.90 5.50 -5.39
C SER A 61 19.27 5.69 -6.02
N SER A 62 19.39 6.68 -6.93
CA SER A 62 20.68 7.05 -7.53
C SER A 62 21.69 7.54 -6.49
N GLU A 63 21.22 8.08 -5.37
CA GLU A 63 22.07 8.56 -4.27
C GLU A 63 22.85 7.41 -3.60
N GLN A 64 22.29 6.20 -3.62
CA GLN A 64 22.89 5.02 -3.01
C GLN A 64 23.80 4.25 -3.98
N ALA A 65 23.75 4.55 -5.27
CA ALA A 65 24.45 3.81 -6.32
C ALA A 65 25.96 3.60 -6.05
N PRO A 66 26.73 4.59 -5.54
CA PRO A 66 28.17 4.40 -5.32
C PRO A 66 28.52 3.28 -4.34
N ASN A 67 27.67 3.05 -3.34
CA ASN A 67 27.91 2.08 -2.27
C ASN A 67 26.94 0.89 -2.31
N LEU A 68 26.00 0.86 -3.27
CA LEU A 68 24.94 -0.14 -3.31
C LEU A 68 25.50 -1.56 -3.29
N LEU A 69 26.46 -1.85 -4.16
CA LEU A 69 27.01 -3.20 -4.28
C LEU A 69 27.95 -3.54 -3.12
N THR A 70 28.75 -2.60 -2.64
CA THR A 70 29.71 -2.85 -1.56
C THR A 70 29.06 -2.94 -0.18
N ALA A 71 27.99 -2.18 0.04
CA ALA A 71 27.32 -2.09 1.33
C ALA A 71 26.09 -3.00 1.44
N GLN A 72 25.38 -3.26 0.35
CA GLN A 72 24.10 -3.98 0.41
C GLN A 72 24.12 -5.35 -0.26
N LEU A 73 25.00 -5.62 -1.23
CA LEU A 73 24.99 -6.92 -1.93
C LEU A 73 25.53 -8.03 -1.02
N GLY A 74 24.69 -9.02 -0.72
CA GLY A 74 25.05 -10.14 0.14
C GLY A 74 25.67 -11.29 -0.65
N SER A 75 24.99 -11.76 -1.70
CA SER A 75 25.48 -12.86 -2.53
C SER A 75 25.06 -12.72 -3.99
N VAL A 76 25.81 -13.39 -4.88
CA VAL A 76 25.58 -13.40 -6.33
C VAL A 76 25.82 -14.80 -6.87
N THR A 77 25.00 -15.20 -7.84
CA THR A 77 25.20 -16.39 -8.66
C THR A 77 25.13 -16.03 -10.14
N VAL A 78 25.94 -16.70 -10.96
CA VAL A 78 25.92 -16.52 -12.42
C VAL A 78 24.88 -17.46 -13.01
N ARG A 79 23.90 -16.90 -13.71
CA ARG A 79 22.88 -17.67 -14.43
C ARG A 79 23.37 -18.08 -15.81
N ASP A 80 23.99 -17.15 -16.53
CA ASP A 80 24.49 -17.37 -17.88
C ASP A 80 25.60 -16.37 -18.23
N ARG A 81 26.38 -16.66 -19.27
CA ARG A 81 27.43 -15.80 -19.80
C ARG A 81 27.62 -15.99 -21.30
N ASN A 82 27.74 -14.89 -22.02
CA ASN A 82 28.20 -14.88 -23.40
C ASN A 82 29.24 -13.75 -23.58
N ASP A 83 30.51 -14.12 -23.76
CA ASP A 83 31.64 -13.19 -23.85
C ASP A 83 31.70 -12.19 -22.67
N CYS A 84 31.34 -10.92 -22.92
CA CYS A 84 31.31 -9.82 -21.95
C CYS A 84 29.95 -9.60 -21.29
N TYR A 85 28.91 -10.34 -21.70
CA TYR A 85 27.58 -10.28 -21.11
C TYR A 85 27.42 -11.34 -20.01
N PHE A 86 27.04 -10.90 -18.81
CA PHE A 86 26.77 -11.76 -17.67
C PHE A 86 25.33 -11.55 -17.19
N TRP A 87 24.60 -12.65 -17.03
CA TRP A 87 23.29 -12.63 -16.39
C TRP A 87 23.42 -13.21 -15.00
N LEU A 88 23.11 -12.41 -13.98
CA LEU A 88 23.35 -12.74 -12.58
C LEU A 88 22.04 -12.74 -11.80
N ASP A 89 21.99 -13.55 -10.75
CA ASP A 89 21.01 -13.48 -9.67
C ASP A 89 21.72 -13.00 -8.41
N GLY A 90 21.15 -12.01 -7.72
CA GLY A 90 21.76 -11.40 -6.54
C GLY A 90 20.77 -11.28 -5.38
N TRP A 91 21.29 -11.35 -4.16
CA TRP A 91 20.54 -11.20 -2.91
C TRP A 91 21.14 -10.10 -2.06
N TRP A 92 20.29 -9.32 -1.40
CA TRP A 92 20.72 -8.29 -0.46
C TRP A 92 21.20 -8.91 0.86
N ALA A 93 22.14 -8.23 1.51
CA ALA A 93 22.63 -8.56 2.84
C ALA A 93 21.52 -8.35 3.88
N SER A 94 21.51 -9.18 4.93
CA SER A 94 20.50 -9.13 5.99
C SER A 94 20.53 -7.79 6.75
N SER A 95 19.37 -7.38 7.27
CA SER A 95 19.02 -6.00 7.67
C SER A 95 19.91 -5.33 8.74
N ALA A 96 20.83 -6.05 9.40
CA ALA A 96 21.73 -5.46 10.38
C ALA A 96 22.77 -4.50 9.76
N GLN A 97 22.99 -4.60 8.45
CA GLN A 97 23.98 -3.79 7.71
C GLN A 97 23.35 -2.98 6.56
N ALA A 98 22.06 -3.17 6.28
CA ALA A 98 21.38 -2.52 5.17
C ALA A 98 21.04 -1.06 5.52
N SER A 99 21.50 -0.13 4.68
CA SER A 99 21.23 1.31 4.83
C SER A 99 19.81 1.73 4.42
N ALA A 100 19.03 0.82 3.83
CA ALA A 100 17.64 1.08 3.40
C ALA A 100 16.79 -0.20 3.40
N PRO A 101 15.47 -0.09 3.59
CA PRO A 101 14.56 -1.23 3.52
C PRO A 101 14.30 -1.68 2.06
N ASP A 102 14.22 -2.99 1.84
CA ASP A 102 13.97 -3.57 0.51
C ASP A 102 12.51 -3.52 0.06
N LEU A 103 11.58 -3.47 1.02
CA LEU A 103 10.15 -3.63 0.80
C LEU A 103 9.35 -2.44 1.34
N LYS A 104 8.30 -2.05 0.60
CA LYS A 104 7.17 -1.26 1.12
C LYS A 104 6.04 -2.23 1.46
N LEU A 105 5.54 -2.16 2.70
CA LEU A 105 4.42 -2.96 3.17
C LEU A 105 3.24 -2.04 3.52
N GLU A 106 2.05 -2.41 3.09
CA GLU A 106 0.80 -1.74 3.45
C GLU A 106 -0.19 -2.79 3.97
N LEU A 107 -0.57 -2.68 5.24
CA LEU A 107 -1.51 -3.58 5.91
C LEU A 107 -2.86 -2.88 6.11
N ILE A 108 -3.93 -3.51 5.65
CA ILE A 108 -5.32 -3.08 5.90
C ILE A 108 -5.96 -4.11 6.82
N TYR A 109 -6.27 -3.68 8.04
CA TYR A 109 -6.82 -4.52 9.09
C TYR A 109 -7.69 -3.72 10.06
N PRO A 110 -8.92 -4.19 10.39
CA PRO A 110 -9.66 -5.26 9.74
C PRO A 110 -10.08 -4.91 8.30
N ALA A 111 -9.88 -5.82 7.35
CA ALA A 111 -10.32 -5.65 5.97
C ALA A 111 -11.80 -5.98 5.82
N THR A 112 -12.51 -5.21 5.00
CA THR A 112 -13.92 -5.44 4.65
C THR A 112 -14.00 -6.07 3.25
N ALA A 113 -15.17 -6.58 2.86
CA ALA A 113 -15.41 -7.06 1.51
C ALA A 113 -15.09 -6.01 0.42
N LEU A 114 -15.31 -4.71 0.72
CA LEU A 114 -14.96 -3.61 -0.19
C LEU A 114 -13.45 -3.45 -0.36
N HIS A 115 -12.67 -3.57 0.72
CA HIS A 115 -11.20 -3.55 0.63
C HIS A 115 -10.71 -4.72 -0.23
N ILE A 116 -11.23 -5.93 0.01
CA ILE A 116 -10.86 -7.12 -0.74
C ILE A 116 -11.18 -6.96 -2.22
N ALA A 117 -12.39 -6.50 -2.55
CA ALA A 117 -12.80 -6.26 -3.92
C ALA A 117 -11.92 -5.21 -4.62
N LYS A 118 -11.56 -4.12 -3.93
CA LYS A 118 -10.69 -3.05 -4.45
C LYS A 118 -9.32 -3.57 -4.88
N TYR A 119 -8.74 -4.50 -4.11
CA TYR A 119 -7.37 -4.98 -4.34
C TYR A 119 -7.30 -6.32 -5.08
N ALA A 120 -8.43 -7.01 -5.26
CA ALA A 120 -8.52 -8.15 -6.15
C ALA A 120 -8.21 -7.75 -7.60
N PHE A 121 -7.69 -8.69 -8.38
CA PHE A 121 -7.57 -8.51 -9.82
C PHE A 121 -8.93 -8.14 -10.42
N GLN A 122 -8.98 -7.02 -11.12
CA GLN A 122 -10.17 -6.56 -11.83
C GLN A 122 -9.85 -6.46 -13.32
N PRO A 123 -10.57 -7.19 -14.19
CA PRO A 123 -10.38 -7.05 -15.62
C PRO A 123 -10.78 -5.64 -16.06
N ARG A 124 -9.83 -4.89 -16.63
CA ARG A 124 -10.09 -3.52 -17.06
C ARG A 124 -10.93 -3.50 -18.34
N ARG A 125 -11.75 -2.46 -18.47
CA ARG A 125 -12.58 -2.19 -19.65
C ARG A 125 -12.41 -0.72 -20.01
N LEU A 126 -12.31 -0.44 -21.31
CA LEU A 126 -12.42 0.92 -21.81
C LEU A 126 -13.91 1.21 -21.98
N ILE A 127 -14.38 2.30 -21.38
CA ILE A 127 -15.77 2.76 -21.48
C ILE A 127 -15.75 4.19 -21.99
N LEU A 128 -16.64 4.49 -22.94
CA LEU A 128 -16.88 5.86 -23.40
C LEU A 128 -18.13 6.39 -22.69
N GLU A 129 -17.92 7.27 -21.72
CA GLU A 129 -19.00 7.93 -21.00
C GLU A 129 -19.48 9.15 -21.81
N THR A 130 -20.76 9.17 -22.18
CA THR A 130 -21.42 10.35 -22.76
C THR A 130 -22.05 11.20 -21.67
N PRO A 131 -22.34 12.50 -21.91
CA PRO A 131 -23.05 13.34 -20.94
C PRO A 131 -24.38 12.72 -20.48
N GLN A 132 -25.09 12.01 -21.36
CA GLN A 132 -26.34 11.33 -21.03
C GLN A 132 -26.10 10.14 -20.08
N LEU A 133 -25.06 9.32 -20.33
CA LEU A 133 -24.70 8.21 -19.43
C LEU A 133 -24.24 8.71 -18.06
N TYR A 134 -23.50 9.82 -18.02
CA TYR A 134 -23.14 10.47 -16.76
C TYR A 134 -24.39 10.80 -15.94
N GLN A 135 -25.35 11.51 -16.54
CA GLN A 135 -26.57 11.94 -15.83
C GLN A 135 -27.48 10.78 -15.42
N THR A 136 -27.59 9.73 -16.24
CA THR A 136 -28.58 8.66 -16.05
C THR A 136 -28.05 7.46 -15.27
N ALA A 137 -26.74 7.23 -15.24
CA ALA A 137 -26.13 6.07 -14.59
C ALA A 137 -25.08 6.46 -13.54
N VAL A 138 -24.09 7.29 -13.90
CA VAL A 138 -22.92 7.54 -13.05
C VAL A 138 -23.24 8.49 -11.90
N LEU A 139 -23.89 9.62 -12.17
CA LEU A 139 -24.27 10.60 -11.14
C LEU A 139 -25.20 10.00 -10.08
N PRO A 140 -26.26 9.23 -10.42
CA PRO A 140 -27.08 8.54 -9.43
C PRO A 140 -26.27 7.55 -8.57
N TYR A 141 -25.33 6.82 -9.18
CA TYR A 141 -24.45 5.93 -8.44
C TYR A 141 -23.54 6.69 -7.48
N VAL A 142 -22.87 7.77 -7.93
CA VAL A 142 -22.01 8.61 -7.08
C VAL A 142 -22.81 9.19 -5.91
N ALA A 143 -24.02 9.70 -6.15
CA ALA A 143 -24.91 10.23 -5.12
C ALA A 143 -25.40 9.16 -4.11
N SER A 144 -25.44 7.89 -4.52
CA SER A 144 -25.80 6.77 -3.63
C SER A 144 -24.69 6.36 -2.65
N LEU A 145 -23.45 6.81 -2.87
CA LEU A 145 -22.32 6.45 -2.01
C LEU A 145 -22.40 7.20 -0.67
N PRO A 146 -22.18 6.51 0.47
CA PRO A 146 -22.20 7.17 1.78
C PRO A 146 -21.11 8.24 1.92
N ALA A 147 -21.47 9.42 2.43
CA ALA A 147 -20.54 10.54 2.64
C ALA A 147 -19.33 10.16 3.54
N GLN A 148 -19.51 9.21 4.46
CA GLN A 148 -18.44 8.72 5.34
C GLN A 148 -17.25 8.12 4.58
N ARG A 149 -17.43 7.71 3.32
CA ARG A 149 -16.34 7.16 2.48
C ARG A 149 -15.20 8.16 2.24
N ILE A 150 -15.50 9.45 2.28
CA ILE A 150 -14.51 10.53 2.12
C ILE A 150 -14.27 11.29 3.43
N GLN A 151 -14.66 10.74 4.58
CA GLN A 151 -14.45 11.38 5.88
C GLN A 151 -12.97 11.66 6.17
N TRP A 152 -12.07 10.82 5.65
CA TRP A 152 -10.62 11.03 5.77
C TRP A 152 -10.16 12.34 5.11
N VAL A 153 -10.82 12.78 4.02
CA VAL A 153 -10.55 14.06 3.36
C VAL A 153 -10.93 15.21 4.28
N TYR A 154 -12.13 15.17 4.86
CA TYR A 154 -12.58 16.18 5.82
C TYR A 154 -11.69 16.23 7.06
N ASN A 155 -11.23 15.09 7.55
CA ASN A 155 -10.30 15.08 8.69
C ASN A 155 -8.99 15.83 8.39
N ILE A 156 -8.52 15.85 7.14
CA ILE A 156 -7.35 16.63 6.73
C ILE A 156 -7.71 18.12 6.64
N LEU A 157 -8.80 18.45 5.95
CA LEU A 157 -9.25 19.83 5.75
C LEU A 157 -9.61 20.53 7.08
N GLU A 158 -10.15 19.80 8.04
CA GLU A 158 -10.59 20.31 9.35
C GLU A 158 -9.47 20.28 10.41
N GLY A 159 -8.23 19.96 10.03
CA GLY A 159 -7.11 19.98 10.98
C GLY A 159 -6.99 18.76 11.89
N ARG A 160 -7.81 17.71 11.70
CA ARG A 160 -7.90 16.55 12.61
C ARG A 160 -6.87 15.46 12.34
N SER A 161 -6.30 15.39 11.13
CA SER A 161 -5.31 14.37 10.75
C SER A 161 -4.31 14.87 9.71
N GLU A 162 -3.11 14.27 9.67
CA GLU A 162 -2.04 14.48 8.68
C GLU A 162 -1.56 15.94 8.51
N GLN A 163 -1.71 16.77 9.55
CA GLN A 163 -1.29 18.17 9.52
C GLN A 163 0.22 18.35 9.41
N ASP A 164 0.96 17.40 9.97
CA ASP A 164 2.42 17.29 9.91
C ASP A 164 2.95 16.99 8.49
N LYS A 165 2.08 16.52 7.58
CA LYS A 165 2.45 16.15 6.20
C LYS A 165 2.09 17.22 5.17
N LEU A 166 1.45 18.31 5.59
CA LEU A 166 1.07 19.37 4.66
C LEU A 166 2.31 20.07 4.12
N LEU A 167 2.41 20.13 2.80
CA LEU A 167 3.42 20.92 2.09
C LEU A 167 2.97 22.36 1.94
N ALA A 168 1.65 22.58 1.78
CA ALA A 168 1.04 23.88 1.72
C ALA A 168 -0.41 23.83 2.22
N ASN A 169 -0.84 24.88 2.91
CA ASN A 169 -2.21 25.07 3.36
C ASN A 169 -2.69 26.47 2.94
N HIS A 170 -3.62 26.51 2.00
CA HIS A 170 -4.23 27.74 1.45
C HIS A 170 -5.74 27.74 1.66
N LEU A 171 -6.24 27.11 2.72
CA LEU A 171 -7.66 27.16 3.04
C LEU A 171 -8.10 28.62 3.26
N ALA A 172 -9.19 29.00 2.60
CA ALA A 172 -9.75 30.34 2.62
C ALA A 172 -11.26 30.26 2.84
N GLU A 173 -11.82 31.26 3.52
CA GLU A 173 -13.24 31.32 3.88
C GLU A 173 -14.16 31.52 2.67
N ASP A 174 -13.62 31.95 1.53
CA ASP A 174 -14.35 32.15 0.27
C ASP A 174 -14.62 30.84 -0.50
N GLY A 175 -14.15 29.70 0.02
CA GLY A 175 -14.32 28.39 -0.59
C GLY A 175 -13.40 28.11 -1.77
N GLN A 176 -12.44 28.98 -2.08
CA GLN A 176 -11.45 28.78 -3.17
C GLN A 176 -10.12 28.20 -2.68
N GLY A 177 -10.05 27.81 -1.39
CA GLY A 177 -8.85 27.26 -0.79
C GLY A 177 -8.57 25.79 -1.12
N PHE A 178 -7.34 25.36 -0.86
CA PHE A 178 -6.91 23.96 -1.01
C PHE A 178 -5.75 23.63 -0.08
N VAL A 179 -5.45 22.34 0.04
CA VAL A 179 -4.26 21.82 0.75
C VAL A 179 -3.44 20.94 -0.18
N VAL A 180 -2.13 20.91 0.02
CA VAL A 180 -1.20 20.05 -0.74
C VAL A 180 -0.49 19.12 0.23
N LEU A 181 -0.54 17.83 -0.05
CA LEU A 181 0.12 16.78 0.72
C LEU A 181 0.65 15.69 -0.20
N PRO A 182 1.73 14.99 0.18
CA PRO A 182 2.20 13.83 -0.55
C PRO A 182 1.18 12.68 -0.46
N ASP A 183 1.06 11.91 -1.55
CA ASP A 183 0.29 10.66 -1.54
C ASP A 183 0.95 9.60 -0.64
N ARG A 184 0.16 8.61 -0.19
CA ARG A 184 0.60 7.58 0.76
C ARG A 184 1.35 6.39 0.12
#